data_AF-A0A3D0T442-F1
#
_entry.id   AF-A0A3D0T442-F1
#
_cell.length_a   1.000
_cell.length_b   1.000
_cell.length_c   1.000
_cell.angle_alpha   90.00
_cell.angle_beta   90.00
_cell.angle_gamma   90.00
#
_symmetry.space_group_name_H-M   'P 1'
#
loop_
_entity.id
_entity.type
_entity.pdbx_description
1 polymer ?
#
loop_
_entity_poly.entity_id
_entity_poly.type
_entity_poly.pdbx_seq_one_letter_code
_entity_poly.pdbx_strand_id
1 'polypeptide(L)'
;VFKLYDTYGFPVDLTNDVAREHDYKIDEEGFEAAMQAQRQRAQEASQFGADYNSTLKVDCQTAFTGYTDAEGDANVVELISGNSFCEALTDGQEGVVVLDQTPFYAEAGGQVGDTGVLKVANGEFFVTDTQKMGNAFAHRGKVKGTINKGDKAVAKIDDIKRSAIRKNHSATHLLHQALRDILGDHVTQKGSLVNAERLRFDFSHFEGVTAEQLAQIEVRVNKDIQDNHPLTTQMMDLEEAKKTGAMALFGEKYDEKVRVVSMGPVSTELCGGTHVKQTGDIGLFKIVTEGGIASGVRRIDAVTGMGALAYVQQQQAVLNTTCGLLKTDASGLTEKVTQLQSQQKELEKTVTSLKQKMASQQGADLLGNAVDIKGNKVLIAELEGVEAKSLRGMVDDLKNRIGEGIVVLGAPADGKVSLIVGVTKGLTGKVKAGELVNHIATQVGGKGGGRPDMAQAGGSQPENLATALQSVNVWLEDKL
;
A
#
# COMPACT_ATOMS: atom_id res chain seq x y z
N VAL A 1 1.31 -22.01 -15.15
CA VAL A 1 2.68 -21.54 -14.92
C VAL A 1 2.77 -20.01 -14.96
N PHE A 2 2.40 -19.35 -16.07
CA PHE A 2 2.47 -17.88 -16.18
C PHE A 2 1.85 -17.12 -15.01
N LYS A 3 0.63 -17.47 -14.58
CA LYS A 3 -0.01 -16.82 -13.42
C LYS A 3 0.77 -17.03 -12.10
N LEU A 4 1.37 -18.20 -11.90
CA LEU A 4 2.22 -18.47 -10.72
C LEU A 4 3.46 -17.58 -10.72
N TYR A 5 4.08 -17.44 -11.89
CA TYR A 5 5.20 -16.54 -12.10
C TYR A 5 4.79 -15.07 -11.96
N ASP A 6 3.91 -14.57 -12.82
CA ASP A 6 3.54 -13.16 -12.96
C ASP A 6 2.78 -12.60 -11.74
N THR A 7 1.77 -13.33 -11.26
CA THR A 7 0.89 -12.83 -10.20
C THR A 7 1.40 -13.16 -8.80
N TYR A 8 2.01 -14.34 -8.63
CA TYR A 8 2.37 -14.87 -7.31
C TYR A 8 3.87 -14.91 -7.05
N GLY A 9 4.70 -14.53 -8.01
CA GLY A 9 6.15 -14.45 -7.82
C GLY A 9 6.88 -15.78 -7.84
N PHE A 10 6.21 -16.88 -8.18
CA PHE A 10 6.74 -18.23 -8.02
C PHE A 10 7.62 -18.62 -9.22
N PRO A 11 8.91 -18.97 -9.02
CA PRO A 11 9.83 -19.25 -10.13
C PRO A 11 9.37 -20.42 -11.01
N VAL A 12 9.65 -20.33 -12.32
CA VAL A 12 9.30 -21.39 -13.28
C VAL A 12 10.02 -22.69 -12.95
N ASP A 13 11.30 -22.61 -12.56
CA ASP A 13 12.12 -23.77 -12.21
C ASP A 13 11.55 -24.52 -11.00
N LEU A 14 11.18 -23.79 -9.94
CA LEU A 14 10.49 -24.36 -8.77
C LEU A 14 9.10 -24.92 -9.12
N THR A 15 8.38 -24.27 -10.04
CA THR A 15 7.11 -24.82 -10.54
C THR A 15 7.34 -26.14 -11.28
N ASN A 16 8.45 -26.25 -12.03
CA ASN A 16 8.83 -27.44 -12.77
C ASN A 16 9.24 -28.58 -11.83
N ASP A 17 10.00 -28.28 -10.78
CA ASP A 17 10.42 -29.25 -9.78
C ASP A 17 9.22 -29.83 -9.02
N VAL A 18 8.30 -28.99 -8.55
CA VAL A 18 7.06 -29.44 -7.88
C VAL A 18 6.14 -30.20 -8.85
N ALA A 19 6.06 -29.78 -10.11
CA ALA A 19 5.27 -30.49 -11.12
C ALA A 19 5.85 -31.90 -11.39
N ARG A 20 7.17 -32.03 -11.45
CA ARG A 20 7.88 -33.31 -11.64
C ARG A 20 7.66 -34.28 -10.48
N GLU A 21 7.64 -33.80 -9.25
CA GLU A 21 7.34 -34.63 -8.07
C GLU A 21 5.93 -35.26 -8.11
N HIS A 22 5.03 -34.68 -8.92
CA HIS A 22 3.67 -35.14 -9.11
C HIS A 22 3.40 -35.69 -10.53
N ASP A 23 4.44 -36.05 -11.28
CA ASP A 23 4.36 -36.58 -12.65
C ASP A 23 3.67 -35.65 -13.67
N TYR A 24 3.63 -34.34 -13.41
CA TYR A 24 3.17 -33.33 -14.34
C TYR A 24 4.33 -32.67 -15.09
N LYS A 25 4.05 -32.17 -16.30
CA LYS A 25 4.98 -31.35 -17.09
C LYS A 25 4.44 -29.94 -17.23
N ILE A 26 5.33 -28.96 -17.16
CA ILE A 26 4.98 -27.58 -17.47
C ILE A 26 4.87 -27.37 -18.98
N ASP A 27 3.93 -26.53 -19.39
CA ASP A 27 3.79 -26.05 -20.77
C ASP A 27 4.69 -24.82 -20.96
N GLU A 28 5.91 -25.07 -21.45
CA GLU A 28 6.93 -24.03 -21.66
C GLU A 28 6.57 -23.08 -22.81
N GLU A 29 6.01 -23.61 -23.90
CA GLU A 29 5.58 -22.80 -25.05
C GLU A 29 4.43 -21.85 -24.67
N GLY A 30 3.43 -22.35 -23.93
CA GLY A 30 2.34 -21.54 -23.41
C GLY A 30 2.78 -20.48 -22.39
N PHE A 31 3.83 -20.78 -21.61
CA PHE A 31 4.44 -19.79 -20.71
C PHE A 31 5.13 -18.66 -21.48
N GLU A 32 5.96 -18.99 -22.48
CA GLU A 32 6.69 -18.00 -23.27
C GLU A 32 5.73 -17.10 -24.09
N ALA A 33 4.67 -17.68 -24.66
CA ALA A 33 3.63 -16.91 -25.36
C ALA A 33 2.94 -15.90 -24.43
N ALA A 34 2.63 -16.29 -23.19
CA ALA A 34 2.02 -15.39 -22.21
C ALA A 34 2.98 -14.29 -21.74
N MET A 35 4.28 -14.61 -21.58
CA MET A 35 5.35 -13.64 -21.30
C MET A 35 5.50 -12.61 -22.43
N GLN A 36 5.45 -13.03 -23.68
CA GLN A 36 5.48 -12.11 -24.83
C GLN A 36 4.26 -11.20 -24.86
N ALA A 37 3.06 -11.75 -24.65
CA ALA A 37 1.82 -10.96 -24.59
C ALA A 37 1.82 -9.93 -23.43
N GLN A 38 2.47 -10.25 -22.30
CA GLN A 38 2.66 -9.28 -21.21
C GLN A 38 3.66 -8.18 -21.59
N ARG A 39 4.81 -8.52 -22.19
CA ARG A 39 5.80 -7.54 -22.66
C ARG A 39 5.18 -6.57 -23.66
N GLN A 40 4.36 -7.07 -24.58
CA GLN A 40 3.67 -6.24 -25.56
C GLN A 40 2.67 -5.29 -24.90
N ARG A 41 1.85 -5.77 -23.95
CA ARG A 41 0.94 -4.90 -23.17
C ARG A 41 1.67 -3.83 -22.35
N ALA A 42 2.84 -4.15 -21.79
CA ALA A 42 3.66 -3.19 -21.06
C ALA A 42 4.27 -2.13 -21.99
N GLN A 43 4.67 -2.50 -23.21
CA GLN A 43 5.13 -1.57 -24.25
C GLN A 43 3.99 -0.65 -24.74
N GLU A 44 2.78 -1.20 -24.90
CA GLU A 44 1.58 -0.43 -25.29
C GLU A 44 1.14 0.54 -24.17
N ALA A 45 1.24 0.15 -22.90
CA ALA A 45 0.97 1.04 -21.77
C ALA A 45 1.98 2.20 -21.63
N SER A 46 3.19 2.04 -22.19
CA SER A 46 4.23 3.09 -22.21
C SER A 46 3.99 4.18 -23.27
N GLN A 47 2.96 4.05 -24.12
CA GLN A 47 2.61 5.05 -25.14
C GLN A 47 1.76 6.22 -24.61
N PHE A 48 1.46 6.32 -23.32
CA PHE A 48 0.55 7.36 -22.81
C PHE A 48 1.13 8.80 -22.83
N GLY A 49 2.38 8.99 -23.28
CA GLY A 49 2.99 10.31 -23.56
C GLY A 49 3.06 10.67 -25.07
N ALA A 50 2.46 9.85 -25.94
CA ALA A 50 2.79 9.78 -27.37
C ALA A 50 2.17 10.83 -28.30
N ASP A 51 1.27 11.72 -27.86
CA ASP A 51 0.50 12.53 -28.82
C ASP A 51 1.37 13.49 -29.69
N TYR A 52 2.51 13.96 -29.18
CA TYR A 52 3.44 14.81 -29.95
C TYR A 52 4.47 14.00 -30.77
N ASN A 53 5.02 12.92 -30.21
CA ASN A 53 6.16 12.19 -30.78
C ASN A 53 5.80 11.29 -31.98
N SER A 54 4.55 10.83 -32.08
CA SER A 54 4.13 9.97 -33.20
C SER A 54 3.78 10.74 -34.48
N THR A 55 3.42 12.03 -34.34
CA THR A 55 2.79 12.79 -35.44
C THR A 55 3.68 13.92 -35.98
N LEU A 56 4.54 14.52 -35.13
CA LEU A 56 5.43 15.62 -35.51
C LEU A 56 6.89 15.20 -35.40
N LYS A 57 7.60 15.18 -36.54
CA LYS A 57 9.05 15.00 -36.57
C LYS A 57 9.71 16.38 -36.53
N VAL A 58 10.39 16.67 -35.43
CA VAL A 58 11.25 17.85 -35.31
C VAL A 58 12.64 17.45 -35.82
N ASP A 59 13.03 18.00 -36.98
CA ASP A 59 14.33 17.71 -37.62
C ASP A 59 15.39 18.74 -37.21
N CYS A 60 15.57 18.91 -35.90
CA CYS A 60 16.62 19.75 -35.35
C CYS A 60 17.32 19.06 -34.18
N GLN A 61 18.54 19.53 -33.88
CA GLN A 61 19.34 19.05 -32.78
C GLN A 61 19.50 20.17 -31.75
N THR A 62 19.16 19.90 -30.49
CA THR A 62 19.40 20.85 -29.40
C THR A 62 20.73 20.53 -28.71
N ALA A 63 21.60 21.54 -28.56
CA ALA A 63 22.81 21.41 -27.76
C ALA A 63 22.49 21.56 -26.26
N PHE A 64 22.74 20.51 -25.48
CA PHE A 64 22.49 20.54 -24.04
C PHE A 64 23.67 21.14 -23.28
N THR A 65 23.43 22.25 -22.56
CA THR A 65 24.44 22.97 -21.74
C THR A 65 24.23 22.77 -20.23
N GLY A 66 23.15 22.10 -19.83
CA GLY A 66 22.68 22.02 -18.44
C GLY A 66 23.51 21.17 -17.48
N TYR A 67 24.61 20.57 -17.96
CA TYR A 67 25.60 19.94 -17.09
C TYR A 67 26.34 20.99 -16.26
N THR A 68 26.65 22.14 -16.85
CA THR A 68 27.35 23.25 -16.18
C THR A 68 26.42 24.41 -15.87
N ASP A 69 25.54 24.75 -16.81
CA ASP A 69 24.83 26.01 -16.80
C ASP A 69 23.41 25.85 -16.25
N ALA A 70 22.95 26.86 -15.51
CA ALA A 70 21.57 26.98 -15.06
C ALA A 70 20.76 27.98 -15.90
N GLU A 71 21.47 28.87 -16.60
CA GLU A 71 20.92 29.94 -17.42
C GLU A 71 21.78 30.07 -18.67
N GLY A 72 21.17 30.36 -19.82
CA GLY A 72 21.90 30.58 -21.07
C GLY A 72 21.05 31.23 -22.16
N ASP A 73 21.72 31.93 -23.08
CA ASP A 73 21.10 32.48 -24.28
C ASP A 73 20.83 31.37 -25.31
N ALA A 74 19.72 31.46 -26.01
CA ALA A 74 19.29 30.52 -27.04
C ALA A 74 18.43 31.21 -28.11
N ASN A 75 18.19 30.53 -29.23
CA ASN A 75 17.23 30.96 -30.24
C ASN A 75 16.05 29.98 -30.29
N VAL A 76 14.84 30.51 -30.46
CA VAL A 76 13.63 29.70 -30.70
C VAL A 76 13.68 29.14 -32.11
N VAL A 77 13.82 27.82 -32.23
CA VAL A 77 13.96 27.14 -33.53
C VAL A 77 12.61 26.64 -34.03
N GLU A 78 11.77 26.08 -33.16
CA GLU A 78 10.43 25.63 -33.51
C GLU A 78 9.42 25.93 -32.41
N LEU A 79 8.17 26.16 -32.83
CA LEU A 79 7.02 26.31 -31.95
C LEU A 79 5.93 25.34 -32.41
N ILE A 80 5.27 24.70 -31.44
CA ILE A 80 4.19 23.74 -31.70
C ILE A 80 3.02 24.10 -30.79
N SER A 81 1.81 24.14 -31.35
CA SER A 81 0.55 24.22 -30.60
C SER A 81 -0.49 23.29 -31.22
N GLY A 82 -1.26 22.57 -30.40
CA GLY A 82 -2.33 21.68 -30.88
C GLY A 82 -1.87 20.66 -31.92
N ASN A 83 -0.71 20.03 -31.71
CA ASN A 83 -0.10 19.06 -32.65
C ASN A 83 0.20 19.60 -34.06
N SER A 84 0.42 20.92 -34.21
CA SER A 84 0.89 21.52 -35.46
C SER A 84 2.00 22.54 -35.20
N PHE A 85 2.93 22.67 -36.16
CA PHE A 85 3.92 23.75 -36.13
C PHE A 85 3.23 25.10 -36.30
N CYS A 86 3.71 26.12 -35.59
CA CYS A 86 3.21 27.49 -35.70
C CYS A 86 4.36 28.50 -35.71
N GLU A 87 4.07 29.71 -36.20
CA GLU A 87 5.06 30.80 -36.23
C GLU A 87 5.11 31.59 -34.92
N ALA A 88 4.05 31.52 -34.11
CA ALA A 88 3.96 32.24 -32.84
C ALA A 88 3.07 31.51 -31.81
N LEU A 89 3.37 31.73 -30.53
CA LEU A 89 2.50 31.45 -29.38
C LEU A 89 2.08 32.78 -28.74
N THR A 90 0.79 32.95 -28.48
CA THR A 90 0.20 34.19 -27.93
C THR A 90 -0.35 34.00 -26.52
N ASP A 91 -0.54 35.12 -25.79
CA ASP A 91 -0.81 35.15 -24.36
C ASP A 91 -1.85 34.11 -23.91
N GLY A 92 -1.47 33.30 -22.92
CA GLY A 92 -2.30 32.25 -22.36
C GLY A 92 -2.37 30.95 -23.17
N GLN A 93 -1.72 30.86 -24.33
CA GLN A 93 -1.64 29.60 -25.10
C GLN A 93 -0.69 28.60 -24.46
N GLU A 94 -1.05 27.33 -24.56
CA GLU A 94 -0.17 26.21 -24.26
C GLU A 94 0.50 25.71 -25.56
N GLY A 95 1.73 25.23 -25.42
CA GLY A 95 2.49 24.74 -26.55
C GLY A 95 3.82 24.12 -26.17
N VAL A 96 4.65 23.94 -27.18
CA VAL A 96 6.02 23.46 -27.07
C VAL A 96 6.95 24.46 -27.73
N VAL A 97 8.03 24.80 -27.04
CA VAL A 97 9.14 25.62 -27.56
C VAL A 97 10.36 24.72 -27.72
N VAL A 98 10.98 24.75 -28.89
CA VAL A 98 12.26 24.07 -29.16
C VAL A 98 13.35 25.12 -29.35
N LEU A 99 14.48 24.91 -28.68
CA LEU A 99 15.64 25.80 -28.73
C LEU A 99 16.81 25.12 -29.47
N ASP A 100 17.72 25.92 -30.02
CA ASP A 100 18.99 25.46 -30.59
C ASP A 100 19.95 24.94 -29.51
N GLN A 101 19.95 25.55 -28.33
CA GLN A 101 20.66 25.10 -27.13
C GLN A 101 19.85 25.37 -25.87
N THR A 102 20.05 24.58 -24.81
CA THR A 102 19.28 24.73 -23.57
C THR A 102 19.99 24.18 -22.33
N PRO A 103 19.86 24.84 -21.16
CA PRO A 103 20.25 24.26 -19.87
C PRO A 103 19.21 23.27 -19.33
N PHE A 104 18.01 23.15 -19.91
CA PHE A 104 16.95 22.26 -19.44
C PHE A 104 17.25 20.80 -19.80
N TYR A 105 17.23 19.91 -18.81
CA TYR A 105 17.37 18.48 -19.06
C TYR A 105 16.03 17.94 -19.55
N ALA A 106 16.05 17.22 -20.67
CA ALA A 106 14.91 16.49 -21.17
C ALA A 106 14.81 15.12 -20.49
N GLU A 107 13.62 14.75 -20.04
CA GLU A 107 13.35 13.49 -19.33
C GLU A 107 14.01 12.28 -20.01
N ALA A 108 14.84 11.57 -19.25
CA ALA A 108 15.56 10.39 -19.70
C ALA A 108 16.27 9.69 -18.52
N GLY A 109 16.48 8.37 -18.63
CA GLY A 109 17.24 7.59 -17.64
C GLY A 109 16.59 7.58 -16.25
N GLY A 110 15.26 7.75 -16.18
CA GLY A 110 14.50 7.87 -14.93
C GLY A 110 14.48 9.28 -14.32
N GLN A 111 15.33 10.21 -14.76
CA GLN A 111 15.27 11.61 -14.31
C GLN A 111 14.18 12.38 -15.08
N VAL A 112 13.28 13.03 -14.34
CA VAL A 112 12.22 13.90 -14.91
C VAL A 112 12.80 15.13 -15.62
N GLY A 113 12.03 15.67 -16.57
CA GLY A 113 12.37 16.88 -17.29
C GLY A 113 12.39 18.12 -16.38
N ASP A 114 13.24 19.09 -16.71
CA ASP A 114 13.27 20.34 -15.95
C ASP A 114 12.10 21.26 -16.22
N THR A 115 11.85 22.09 -15.21
CA THR A 115 10.91 23.20 -15.25
C THR A 115 11.65 24.52 -15.10
N GLY A 116 11.05 25.62 -15.52
CA GLY A 116 11.70 26.93 -15.47
C GLY A 116 11.01 27.96 -16.35
N VAL A 117 11.77 28.94 -16.82
CA VAL A 117 11.25 30.05 -17.64
C VAL A 117 12.15 30.31 -18.84
N LEU A 118 11.55 30.51 -20.02
CA LEU A 118 12.21 31.09 -21.18
C LEU A 118 11.75 32.54 -21.31
N LYS A 119 12.68 33.49 -21.38
CA LYS A 119 12.36 34.92 -21.52
C LYS A 119 12.73 35.40 -22.91
N VAL A 120 11.79 36.02 -23.61
CA VAL A 120 12.02 36.71 -24.88
C VAL A 120 11.69 38.21 -24.72
N ALA A 121 11.95 39.02 -25.73
CA ALA A 121 11.73 40.47 -25.66
C ALA A 121 10.29 40.87 -25.32
N ASN A 122 9.30 40.12 -25.83
CA ASN A 122 7.87 40.45 -25.72
C ASN A 122 7.06 39.41 -24.94
N GLY A 123 7.71 38.54 -24.16
CA GLY A 123 7.00 37.47 -23.46
C GLY A 123 7.88 36.57 -22.60
N GLU A 124 7.21 35.73 -21.81
CA GLU A 124 7.81 34.67 -21.02
C GLU A 124 7.08 33.36 -21.31
N PHE A 125 7.82 32.26 -21.37
CA PHE A 125 7.29 30.91 -21.44
C PHE A 125 7.55 30.20 -20.11
N PHE A 126 6.49 29.78 -19.43
CA PHE A 126 6.60 28.99 -18.21
C PHE A 126 6.69 27.51 -18.58
N VAL A 127 7.90 26.96 -18.53
CA VAL A 127 8.17 25.56 -18.82
C VAL A 127 7.72 24.71 -17.64
N THR A 128 6.76 23.83 -17.87
CA THR A 128 6.21 22.90 -16.88
C THR A 128 6.80 21.50 -17.00
N ASP A 129 7.39 21.16 -18.15
CA ASP A 129 8.02 19.87 -18.43
C ASP A 129 8.97 19.98 -19.65
N THR A 130 10.04 19.19 -19.67
CA THR A 130 10.99 19.14 -20.79
C THR A 130 11.18 17.70 -21.24
N GLN A 131 10.87 17.40 -22.50
CA GLN A 131 10.84 16.04 -23.05
C GLN A 131 11.74 15.92 -24.28
N LYS A 132 12.18 14.70 -24.61
CA LYS A 132 12.89 14.44 -25.86
C LYS A 132 11.92 14.26 -27.03
N MET A 133 12.15 14.98 -28.12
CA MET A 133 11.48 14.79 -29.41
C MET A 133 12.53 14.54 -30.49
N GLY A 134 12.87 13.28 -30.74
CA GLY A 134 14.04 12.93 -31.53
C GLY A 134 15.33 13.44 -30.88
N ASN A 135 16.10 14.27 -31.61
CA ASN A 135 17.33 14.91 -31.12
C ASN A 135 17.08 16.32 -30.52
N ALA A 136 15.82 16.78 -30.52
CA ALA A 136 15.42 18.07 -29.99
C ALA A 136 14.90 17.97 -28.55
N PHE A 137 15.10 19.05 -27.80
CA PHE A 137 14.57 19.18 -26.45
C PHE A 137 13.31 20.05 -26.51
N ALA A 138 12.18 19.43 -26.19
CA ALA A 138 10.85 20.01 -26.28
C ALA A 138 10.41 20.56 -24.92
N HIS A 139 10.37 21.89 -24.81
CA HIS A 139 9.96 22.58 -23.60
C HIS A 139 8.44 22.80 -23.64
N ARG A 140 7.70 22.06 -22.82
CA ARG A 140 6.23 22.13 -22.74
C ARG A 140 5.85 23.15 -21.69
N GLY A 141 4.81 23.94 -21.97
CA GLY A 141 4.43 25.00 -21.06
C GLY A 141 3.39 25.96 -21.60
N LYS A 142 3.33 27.13 -20.96
CA LYS A 142 2.34 28.17 -21.23
C LYS A 142 3.02 29.51 -21.43
N VAL A 143 2.59 30.26 -22.45
CA VAL A 143 3.12 31.58 -22.73
C VAL A 143 2.36 32.68 -21.99
N LYS A 144 3.09 33.72 -21.60
CA LYS A 144 2.59 35.03 -21.20
C LYS A 144 3.21 36.09 -22.12
N GLY A 145 2.40 36.83 -22.86
CA GLY A 145 2.86 37.71 -23.94
C GLY A 145 2.93 37.00 -25.28
N THR A 146 4.01 37.17 -26.04
CA THR A 146 4.16 36.53 -27.37
C THR A 146 5.57 36.03 -27.59
N ILE A 147 5.67 34.84 -28.18
CA ILE A 147 6.92 34.19 -28.59
C ILE A 147 6.80 33.82 -30.05
N ASN A 148 7.78 34.21 -30.86
CA ASN A 148 7.84 33.90 -32.28
C ASN A 148 9.00 32.95 -32.56
N LYS A 149 8.86 32.18 -33.63
CA LYS A 149 9.97 31.43 -34.20
C LYS A 149 11.08 32.40 -34.62
N GLY A 150 12.32 32.09 -34.26
CA GLY A 150 13.50 32.93 -34.49
C GLY A 150 13.78 33.96 -33.38
N ASP A 151 12.94 34.08 -32.36
CA ASP A 151 13.21 34.97 -31.23
C ASP A 151 14.46 34.54 -30.45
N LYS A 152 15.21 35.54 -29.95
CA LYS A 152 16.24 35.30 -28.94
C LYS A 152 15.59 35.10 -27.58
N ALA A 153 15.99 34.05 -26.90
CA ALA A 153 15.49 33.67 -25.58
C ALA A 153 16.63 33.55 -24.57
N VAL A 154 16.36 33.94 -23.32
CA VAL A 154 17.16 33.56 -22.15
C VAL A 154 16.45 32.40 -21.47
N ALA A 155 17.06 31.22 -21.49
CA ALA A 155 16.54 30.01 -20.89
C ALA A 155 17.08 29.86 -19.47
N LYS A 156 16.19 29.78 -18.47
CA LYS A 156 16.56 29.65 -17.05
C LYS A 156 15.79 28.52 -16.36
N ILE A 157 16.50 27.55 -15.81
CA ILE A 157 15.89 26.43 -15.07
C ILE A 157 15.48 26.85 -13.65
N ASP A 158 14.60 26.07 -13.03
CA ASP A 158 14.35 26.12 -11.59
C ASP A 158 15.51 25.44 -10.83
N ASP A 159 16.44 26.25 -10.34
CA ASP A 159 17.63 25.80 -9.62
C ASP A 159 17.32 24.99 -8.36
N ILE A 160 16.22 25.31 -7.66
CA ILE A 160 15.86 24.62 -6.43
C ILE A 160 15.41 23.20 -6.76
N LYS A 161 14.52 23.05 -7.75
CA LYS A 161 14.07 21.73 -8.22
C LYS A 161 15.21 20.94 -8.83
N ARG A 162 16.02 21.55 -9.71
CA ARG A 162 17.19 20.88 -10.31
C ARG A 162 18.15 20.38 -9.24
N SER A 163 18.41 21.19 -8.22
CA SER A 163 19.28 20.79 -7.11
C SER A 163 18.73 19.57 -6.38
N ALA A 164 17.43 19.55 -6.05
CA ALA A 164 16.79 18.39 -5.41
C ALA A 164 16.83 17.13 -6.30
N ILE A 165 16.57 17.28 -7.61
CA ILE A 165 16.69 16.20 -8.60
C ILE A 165 18.12 15.65 -8.64
N ARG A 166 19.14 16.51 -8.71
CA ARG A 166 20.56 16.11 -8.71
C ARG A 166 20.92 15.28 -7.48
N LYS A 167 20.41 15.67 -6.29
CA LYS A 167 20.63 14.93 -5.04
C LYS A 167 20.00 13.55 -5.08
N ASN A 168 18.71 13.49 -5.47
CA ASN A 168 17.99 12.23 -5.60
C ASN A 168 18.65 11.32 -6.66
N HIS A 169 19.06 11.86 -7.82
CA HIS A 169 19.75 11.09 -8.85
C HIS A 169 21.07 10.52 -8.33
N SER A 170 21.86 11.36 -7.67
CA SER A 170 23.17 10.92 -7.18
C SER A 170 23.04 9.88 -6.07
N ALA A 171 22.04 10.02 -5.21
CA ALA A 171 21.71 8.99 -4.22
C ALA A 171 21.23 7.67 -4.86
N THR A 172 20.59 7.69 -6.03
CA THR A 172 20.22 6.46 -6.75
C THR A 172 21.46 5.61 -7.09
N HIS A 173 22.55 6.23 -7.52
CA HIS A 173 23.81 5.52 -7.81
C HIS A 173 24.43 4.91 -6.54
N LEU A 174 24.48 5.67 -5.45
CA LEU A 174 24.98 5.16 -4.17
C LEU A 174 24.10 4.03 -3.62
N LEU A 175 22.78 4.16 -3.75
CA LEU A 175 21.82 3.13 -3.37
C LEU A 175 22.02 1.86 -4.19
N HIS A 176 22.18 1.99 -5.51
CA HIS A 176 22.41 0.84 -6.39
C HIS A 176 23.68 0.09 -6.00
N GLN A 177 24.78 0.79 -5.77
CA GLN A 177 26.01 0.17 -5.28
C GLN A 177 25.80 -0.51 -3.91
N ALA A 178 25.19 0.18 -2.95
CA ALA A 178 24.96 -0.37 -1.61
C ALA A 178 24.09 -1.63 -1.64
N LEU A 179 23.07 -1.67 -2.51
CA LEU A 179 22.25 -2.86 -2.72
C LEU A 179 23.07 -4.03 -3.25
N ARG A 180 23.96 -3.80 -4.21
CA ARG A 180 24.84 -4.86 -4.74
C ARG A 180 25.81 -5.37 -3.69
N ASP A 181 26.43 -4.48 -2.94
CA ASP A 181 27.41 -4.84 -1.90
C ASP A 181 26.78 -5.68 -0.78
N ILE A 182 25.51 -5.41 -0.42
CA ILE A 182 24.84 -6.05 0.72
C ILE A 182 24.00 -7.26 0.31
N LEU A 183 23.29 -7.17 -0.81
CA LEU A 183 22.38 -8.23 -1.27
C LEU A 183 23.02 -9.16 -2.29
N GLY A 184 24.01 -8.68 -3.05
CA GLY A 184 24.76 -9.45 -4.06
C GLY A 184 24.68 -8.88 -5.48
N ASP A 185 25.59 -9.36 -6.34
CA ASP A 185 25.78 -8.87 -7.71
C ASP A 185 24.62 -9.12 -8.68
N HIS A 186 23.65 -9.95 -8.31
CA HIS A 186 22.43 -10.18 -9.10
C HIS A 186 21.47 -8.99 -9.06
N VAL A 187 21.69 -8.02 -8.18
CA VAL A 187 20.91 -6.78 -8.14
C VAL A 187 21.20 -5.97 -9.41
N THR A 188 20.17 -5.80 -10.21
CA THR A 188 20.20 -5.00 -11.45
C THR A 188 18.99 -4.08 -11.48
N GLN A 189 19.17 -2.85 -11.95
CA GLN A 189 18.07 -1.90 -12.14
C GLN A 189 17.02 -2.48 -13.12
N LYS A 190 15.75 -2.39 -12.72
CA LYS A 190 14.56 -2.73 -13.52
C LYS A 190 13.68 -1.52 -13.82
N GLY A 191 13.92 -0.40 -13.14
CA GLY A 191 13.17 0.84 -13.31
C GLY A 191 13.71 1.92 -12.38
N SER A 192 13.57 3.17 -12.78
CA SER A 192 13.99 4.32 -11.99
C SER A 192 13.05 5.49 -12.22
N LEU A 193 12.78 6.26 -11.17
CA LEU A 193 12.15 7.58 -11.24
C LEU A 193 12.88 8.49 -10.26
N VAL A 194 13.30 9.65 -10.74
CA VAL A 194 14.01 10.66 -9.97
C VAL A 194 13.35 12.00 -10.25
N ASN A 195 12.70 12.57 -9.25
CA ASN A 195 12.13 13.91 -9.30
C ASN A 195 12.63 14.76 -8.11
N ALA A 196 12.09 15.96 -7.94
CA ALA A 196 12.53 16.86 -6.88
C ALA A 196 12.12 16.35 -5.48
N GLU A 197 11.03 15.61 -5.40
CA GLU A 197 10.45 15.16 -4.13
C GLU A 197 11.09 13.85 -3.62
N ARG A 198 11.42 12.92 -4.51
CA ARG A 198 11.92 11.59 -4.16
C ARG A 198 12.70 10.91 -5.28
N LEU A 199 13.33 9.79 -4.93
CA LEU A 199 13.76 8.76 -5.87
C LEU A 199 12.99 7.46 -5.63
N ARG A 200 12.81 6.69 -6.71
CA ARG A 200 12.23 5.36 -6.73
C ARG A 200 13.13 4.47 -7.55
N PHE A 201 13.61 3.39 -6.95
CA PHE A 201 14.54 2.47 -7.58
C PHE A 201 13.97 1.05 -7.57
N ASP A 202 13.77 0.50 -8.76
CA ASP A 202 13.29 -0.86 -8.95
C ASP A 202 14.47 -1.75 -9.32
N PHE A 203 14.59 -2.90 -8.67
CA PHE A 203 15.74 -3.79 -8.83
C PHE A 203 15.37 -5.26 -8.77
N SER A 204 16.20 -6.12 -9.39
CA SER A 204 16.04 -7.58 -9.29
C SER A 204 16.44 -8.09 -7.92
N HIS A 205 15.51 -8.72 -7.21
CA HIS A 205 15.76 -9.46 -5.98
C HIS A 205 14.59 -10.41 -5.70
N PHE A 206 14.90 -11.63 -5.24
CA PHE A 206 13.93 -12.74 -5.17
C PHE A 206 13.08 -12.73 -3.88
N GLU A 207 13.56 -12.10 -2.82
CA GLU A 207 12.91 -12.09 -1.51
C GLU A 207 12.84 -10.67 -0.93
N GLY A 208 12.04 -10.48 0.13
CA GLY A 208 11.98 -9.19 0.83
C GLY A 208 13.30 -8.81 1.48
N VAL A 209 13.74 -7.57 1.29
CA VAL A 209 14.92 -7.07 1.99
C VAL A 209 14.56 -6.92 3.46
N THR A 210 15.33 -7.53 4.35
CA THR A 210 15.01 -7.52 5.78
C THR A 210 15.20 -6.13 6.39
N ALA A 211 14.59 -5.89 7.56
CA ALA A 211 14.74 -4.62 8.25
C ALA A 211 16.22 -4.31 8.59
N GLU A 212 17.00 -5.33 8.92
CA GLU A 212 18.43 -5.24 9.20
C GLU A 212 19.23 -4.88 7.94
N GLN A 213 18.94 -5.52 6.81
CA GLN A 213 19.57 -5.21 5.52
C GLN A 213 19.23 -3.79 5.07
N LEU A 214 17.97 -3.36 5.18
CA LEU A 214 17.56 -1.98 4.87
C LEU A 214 18.30 -0.96 5.73
N ALA A 215 18.47 -1.23 7.03
CA ALA A 215 19.26 -0.39 7.92
C ALA A 215 20.74 -0.34 7.49
N GLN A 216 21.33 -1.47 7.10
CA GLN A 216 22.71 -1.51 6.60
C GLN A 216 22.88 -0.73 5.29
N ILE A 217 21.93 -0.85 4.36
CA ILE A 217 21.92 -0.10 3.09
C ILE A 217 21.85 1.40 3.37
N GLU A 218 20.91 1.83 4.22
CA GLU A 218 20.76 3.26 4.56
C GLU A 218 22.03 3.81 5.24
N VAL A 219 22.64 3.06 6.16
CA VAL A 219 23.91 3.44 6.80
C VAL A 219 25.04 3.53 5.77
N ARG A 220 25.13 2.56 4.86
CA ARG A 220 26.17 2.55 3.83
C ARG A 220 26.07 3.76 2.90
N VAL A 221 24.88 4.05 2.37
CA VAL A 221 24.66 5.22 1.51
C VAL A 221 25.02 6.51 2.24
N ASN A 222 24.58 6.68 3.49
CA ASN A 222 24.91 7.89 4.26
C ASN A 222 26.41 7.98 4.61
N LYS A 223 27.12 6.87 4.74
CA LYS A 223 28.57 6.85 4.89
C LYS A 223 29.26 7.36 3.62
N ASP A 224 28.87 6.85 2.45
CA ASP A 224 29.45 7.27 1.17
C ASP A 224 29.15 8.76 0.87
N ILE A 225 28.02 9.28 1.37
CA ILE A 225 27.70 10.72 1.39
C ILE A 225 28.66 11.48 2.30
N GLN A 226 28.89 11.01 3.53
CA GLN A 226 29.78 11.67 4.50
C GLN A 226 31.24 11.68 4.06
N ASP A 227 31.68 10.62 3.36
CA ASP A 227 33.03 10.54 2.80
C ASP A 227 33.27 11.58 1.66
N ASN A 228 32.20 12.24 1.20
CA ASN A 228 32.18 13.41 0.33
C ASN A 228 33.07 13.29 -0.92
N HIS A 229 32.91 12.19 -1.65
CA HIS A 229 33.66 11.92 -2.86
C HIS A 229 33.29 12.92 -3.98
N PRO A 230 34.27 13.46 -4.71
CA PRO A 230 33.99 14.33 -5.85
C PRO A 230 33.37 13.55 -7.01
N LEU A 231 32.50 14.23 -7.76
CA LEU A 231 31.98 13.74 -9.04
C LEU A 231 33.02 13.94 -10.13
N THR A 232 33.29 12.90 -10.90
CA THR A 232 34.06 13.00 -12.15
C THR A 232 33.24 12.48 -13.31
N THR A 233 33.34 13.16 -14.46
CA THR A 233 32.59 12.79 -15.66
C THR A 233 33.52 12.74 -16.86
N GLN A 234 33.39 11.71 -17.70
CA GLN A 234 34.20 11.55 -18.91
C GLN A 234 33.30 11.12 -20.08
N MET A 235 33.53 11.74 -21.24
CA MET A 235 32.95 11.24 -22.50
C MET A 235 33.91 10.21 -23.07
N MET A 236 33.43 8.99 -23.29
CA MET A 236 34.24 7.87 -23.77
C MET A 236 33.49 7.10 -24.85
N ASP A 237 34.23 6.39 -25.69
CA ASP A 237 33.62 5.41 -26.58
C ASP A 237 33.07 4.24 -25.74
N LEU A 238 31.93 3.68 -26.15
CA LEU A 238 31.21 2.66 -25.38
C LEU A 238 32.10 1.47 -24.98
N GLU A 239 32.98 1.03 -25.88
CA GLU A 239 33.88 -0.10 -25.63
C GLU A 239 35.00 0.25 -24.63
N GLU A 240 35.46 1.50 -24.59
CA GLU A 240 36.42 1.95 -23.59
C GLU A 240 35.75 2.12 -22.23
N ALA A 241 34.53 2.65 -22.20
CA ALA A 241 33.75 2.79 -20.97
C ALA A 241 33.46 1.43 -20.31
N LYS A 242 33.18 0.37 -21.10
CA LYS A 242 33.04 -0.99 -20.54
C LYS A 242 34.33 -1.50 -19.89
N LYS A 243 35.50 -1.12 -20.42
CA LYS A 243 36.81 -1.54 -19.89
C LYS A 243 37.17 -0.87 -18.56
N THR A 244 36.60 0.30 -18.25
CA THR A 244 36.82 0.97 -16.95
C THR A 244 36.03 0.32 -15.81
N GLY A 245 35.22 -0.69 -16.10
CA GLY A 245 34.32 -1.31 -15.13
C GLY A 245 33.04 -0.51 -14.93
N ALA A 246 32.76 0.50 -15.78
CA ALA A 246 31.53 1.25 -15.71
C ALA A 246 30.32 0.35 -15.92
N MET A 247 29.38 0.41 -14.99
CA MET A 247 28.15 -0.37 -15.10
C MET A 247 27.27 0.22 -16.19
N ALA A 248 26.89 -0.62 -17.15
CA ALA A 248 25.83 -0.31 -18.09
C ALA A 248 24.48 -0.71 -17.48
N LEU A 249 23.49 0.18 -17.54
CA LEU A 249 22.14 -0.10 -17.11
C LEU A 249 21.45 -1.04 -18.11
N PHE A 250 20.78 -2.06 -17.59
CA PHE A 250 20.18 -3.11 -18.40
C PHE A 250 18.97 -2.58 -19.20
N GLY A 251 18.97 -2.80 -20.52
CA GLY A 251 17.84 -2.46 -21.40
C GLY A 251 17.91 -1.08 -22.07
N GLU A 252 18.92 -0.26 -21.75
CA GLU A 252 19.17 1.02 -22.41
C GLU A 252 19.92 0.83 -23.74
N LYS A 253 19.53 1.58 -24.77
CA LYS A 253 20.32 1.70 -26.01
C LYS A 253 21.28 2.86 -25.85
N TYR A 254 22.58 2.59 -25.99
CA TYR A 254 23.63 3.59 -25.87
C TYR A 254 24.12 4.05 -27.24
N ASP A 255 24.44 5.33 -27.36
CA ASP A 255 25.14 5.89 -28.50
C ASP A 255 26.62 5.42 -28.52
N GLU A 256 27.32 5.64 -29.63
CA GLU A 256 28.74 5.28 -29.76
C GLU A 256 29.62 5.96 -28.69
N LYS A 257 29.26 7.19 -28.31
CA LYS A 257 29.88 7.94 -27.22
C LYS A 257 28.94 8.02 -26.04
N VAL A 258 29.44 7.58 -24.89
CA VAL A 258 28.70 7.56 -23.63
C VAL A 258 29.36 8.45 -22.59
N ARG A 259 28.53 8.96 -21.67
CA ARG A 259 28.98 9.71 -20.52
C ARG A 259 29.14 8.77 -19.34
N VAL A 260 30.37 8.61 -18.89
CA VAL A 260 30.72 7.88 -17.66
C VAL A 260 30.67 8.86 -16.49
N VAL A 261 29.96 8.48 -15.44
CA VAL A 261 29.85 9.23 -14.19
C VAL A 261 30.44 8.40 -13.07
N SER A 262 31.38 8.97 -12.32
CA SER A 262 31.98 8.33 -11.15
C SER A 262 31.83 9.21 -9.92
N MET A 263 31.47 8.58 -8.80
CA MET A 263 31.39 9.20 -7.47
C MET A 263 32.46 8.56 -6.58
N GLY A 264 33.70 9.03 -6.74
CA GLY A 264 34.86 8.40 -6.13
C GLY A 264 35.00 6.92 -6.51
N PRO A 265 35.51 6.07 -5.60
CA PRO A 265 35.64 4.63 -5.82
C PRO A 265 34.32 3.87 -5.61
N VAL A 266 33.24 4.55 -5.22
CA VAL A 266 32.01 3.91 -4.78
C VAL A 266 31.17 3.44 -5.97
N SER A 267 30.82 4.34 -6.88
CA SER A 267 30.00 4.02 -8.05
C SER A 267 30.62 4.62 -9.31
N THR A 268 30.62 3.85 -10.39
CA THR A 268 31.01 4.27 -11.74
C THR A 268 30.03 3.67 -12.75
N GLU A 269 29.24 4.52 -13.40
CA GLU A 269 28.08 4.11 -14.21
C GLU A 269 27.94 4.95 -15.48
N LEU A 270 27.32 4.38 -16.51
CA LEU A 270 26.92 5.12 -17.71
C LEU A 270 25.66 5.92 -17.41
N CYS A 271 25.78 7.25 -17.31
CA CYS A 271 24.65 8.11 -16.97
C CYS A 271 24.70 9.47 -17.68
N GLY A 272 23.63 9.76 -18.43
CA GLY A 272 23.41 11.07 -19.06
C GLY A 272 22.76 12.10 -18.12
N GLY A 273 22.41 11.71 -16.90
CA GLY A 273 21.70 12.56 -15.95
C GLY A 273 22.54 13.69 -15.35
N THR A 274 21.83 14.55 -14.62
CA THR A 274 22.46 15.61 -13.84
C THR A 274 22.75 15.13 -12.42
N HIS A 275 23.94 15.47 -11.90
CA HIS A 275 24.40 15.01 -10.59
C HIS A 275 24.90 16.16 -9.73
N VAL A 276 25.07 15.89 -8.44
CA VAL A 276 25.75 16.79 -7.51
C VAL A 276 27.26 16.86 -7.82
N LYS A 277 27.95 17.88 -7.32
CA LYS A 277 29.39 18.04 -7.56
C LYS A 277 30.24 17.08 -6.71
N GLN A 278 29.71 16.68 -5.56
CA GLN A 278 30.34 15.76 -4.61
C GLN A 278 29.24 15.08 -3.77
N THR A 279 29.49 13.87 -3.27
CA THR A 279 28.45 13.08 -2.58
C THR A 279 27.89 13.76 -1.34
N GLY A 280 28.66 14.59 -0.64
CA GLY A 280 28.20 15.33 0.54
C GLY A 280 27.11 16.37 0.26
N ASP A 281 27.01 16.86 -0.98
CA ASP A 281 25.95 17.80 -1.39
C ASP A 281 24.54 17.17 -1.35
N ILE A 282 24.46 15.83 -1.34
CA ILE A 282 23.20 15.07 -1.21
C ILE A 282 22.53 15.38 0.15
N GLY A 283 23.33 15.52 1.21
CA GLY A 283 22.82 15.59 2.58
C GLY A 283 22.25 14.24 3.04
N LEU A 284 21.30 14.26 3.97
CA LEU A 284 20.71 13.01 4.50
C LEU A 284 20.01 12.20 3.42
N PHE A 285 20.26 10.90 3.35
CA PHE A 285 19.48 9.93 2.59
C PHE A 285 18.60 9.10 3.53
N LYS A 286 17.33 8.88 3.16
CA LYS A 286 16.38 8.12 3.98
C LYS A 286 15.49 7.23 3.13
N ILE A 287 15.44 5.94 3.43
CA ILE A 287 14.49 5.00 2.84
C ILE A 287 13.11 5.23 3.47
N VAL A 288 12.09 5.37 2.62
CA VAL A 288 10.70 5.63 3.02
C VAL A 288 9.90 4.34 3.03
N THR A 289 9.97 3.58 1.94
CA THR A 289 9.29 2.29 1.81
C THR A 289 10.12 1.33 0.98
N GLU A 290 9.89 0.06 1.25
CA GLU A 290 10.42 -1.03 0.46
C GLU A 290 9.30 -2.07 0.24
N GLY A 291 9.17 -2.57 -0.99
CA GLY A 291 8.06 -3.44 -1.38
C GLY A 291 8.32 -4.26 -2.65
N GLY A 292 7.67 -5.43 -2.75
CA GLY A 292 7.66 -6.23 -3.98
C GLY A 292 6.64 -5.66 -4.97
N ILE A 293 7.02 -5.49 -6.24
CA ILE A 293 6.13 -4.94 -7.28
C ILE A 293 5.79 -5.94 -8.38
N ALA A 294 6.63 -6.96 -8.56
CA ALA A 294 6.43 -8.08 -9.45
C ALA A 294 7.32 -9.25 -9.00
N SER A 295 7.14 -10.42 -9.62
CA SER A 295 8.04 -11.57 -9.41
C SER A 295 9.50 -11.20 -9.59
N GLY A 296 10.31 -11.43 -8.54
CA GLY A 296 11.73 -11.14 -8.57
C GLY A 296 12.10 -9.65 -8.73
N VAL A 297 11.15 -8.73 -8.56
CA VAL A 297 11.38 -7.28 -8.67
C VAL A 297 10.89 -6.55 -7.43
N ARG A 298 11.80 -5.78 -6.85
CA ARG A 298 11.60 -4.99 -5.64
C ARG A 298 11.75 -3.51 -5.92
N ARG A 299 11.11 -2.70 -5.09
CA ARG A 299 11.12 -1.25 -5.16
C ARG A 299 11.53 -0.66 -3.83
N ILE A 300 12.45 0.30 -3.87
CA ILE A 300 12.73 1.22 -2.77
C ILE A 300 12.30 2.62 -3.20
N ASP A 301 11.49 3.28 -2.37
CA ASP A 301 11.27 4.71 -2.43
C ASP A 301 12.11 5.37 -1.32
N ALA A 302 12.84 6.42 -1.68
CA ALA A 302 13.71 7.14 -0.76
C ALA A 302 13.69 8.65 -1.04
N VAL A 303 14.14 9.42 -0.06
CA VAL A 303 14.22 10.89 -0.12
C VAL A 303 15.61 11.35 0.31
N THR A 304 16.02 12.54 -0.17
CA THR A 304 17.32 13.13 0.16
C THR A 304 17.20 14.56 0.69
N GLY A 305 18.28 15.06 1.30
CA GLY A 305 18.43 16.44 1.72
C GLY A 305 17.28 16.95 2.60
N MET A 306 16.64 18.05 2.18
CA MET A 306 15.52 18.64 2.92
C MET A 306 14.26 17.75 2.90
N GLY A 307 14.06 16.94 1.86
CA GLY A 307 12.97 15.96 1.82
C GLY A 307 13.15 14.87 2.88
N ALA A 308 14.39 14.39 3.06
CA ALA A 308 14.72 13.45 4.12
C ALA A 308 14.57 14.05 5.52
N LEU A 309 15.02 15.29 5.72
CA LEU A 309 14.83 15.98 7.00
C LEU A 309 13.34 16.15 7.33
N ALA A 310 12.53 16.58 6.36
CA ALA A 310 11.09 16.73 6.53
C ALA A 310 10.42 15.39 6.89
N TYR A 311 10.81 14.31 6.21
CA TYR A 311 10.31 12.96 6.53
C TYR A 311 10.66 12.55 7.97
N VAL A 312 11.91 12.73 8.41
CA VAL A 312 12.33 12.40 9.79
C VAL A 312 11.55 13.23 10.82
N GLN A 313 11.38 14.53 10.57
CA GLN A 313 10.60 15.40 11.45
C GLN A 313 9.13 14.98 11.54
N GLN A 314 8.54 14.56 10.42
CA GLN A 314 7.17 14.03 10.39
C GLN A 314 7.06 12.75 11.24
N GLN A 315 8.00 11.80 11.10
CA GLN A 315 8.02 10.58 11.92
C GLN A 315 8.20 10.91 13.41
N GLN A 316 9.08 11.86 13.74
CA GLN A 316 9.29 12.30 15.12
C GLN A 316 8.03 12.97 15.71
N ALA A 317 7.27 13.72 14.92
CA ALA A 317 6.02 14.34 15.37
C ALA A 317 4.96 13.29 15.70
N VAL A 318 4.83 12.23 14.89
CA VAL A 318 3.94 11.09 15.16
C VAL A 318 4.37 10.36 16.44
N LEU A 319 5.67 10.09 16.60
CA LEU A 319 6.23 9.48 17.80
C LEU A 319 5.91 10.31 19.05
N ASN A 320 6.21 11.62 19.03
CA ASN A 320 5.96 12.52 20.15
C ASN A 320 4.47 12.62 20.50
N THR A 321 3.59 12.69 19.49
CA THR A 321 2.14 12.71 19.70
C THR A 321 1.67 11.44 20.37
N THR A 322 2.16 10.28 19.93
CA THR A 322 1.81 8.97 20.50
C THR A 322 2.30 8.84 21.94
N CYS A 323 3.54 9.26 22.20
CA CYS A 323 4.11 9.36 23.56
C CYS A 323 3.25 10.25 24.47
N GLY A 324 2.77 11.40 23.96
CA GLY A 324 1.86 12.29 24.69
C GLY A 324 0.51 11.64 25.03
N LEU A 325 -0.11 10.93 24.09
CA LEU A 325 -1.37 10.18 24.30
C LEU A 325 -1.22 9.12 25.39
N LEU A 326 -0.07 8.43 25.40
CA LEU A 326 0.21 7.32 26.29
C LEU A 326 0.92 7.72 27.59
N LYS A 327 1.25 9.01 27.72
CA LYS A 327 2.00 9.59 28.85
C LYS A 327 3.28 8.80 29.14
N THR A 328 4.06 8.54 28.10
CA THR A 328 5.34 7.82 28.17
C THR A 328 6.37 8.50 27.26
N ASP A 329 7.62 8.08 27.32
CA ASP A 329 8.66 8.50 26.38
C ASP A 329 8.83 7.46 25.25
N ALA A 330 9.71 7.76 24.28
CA ALA A 330 9.94 6.87 23.15
C ALA A 330 10.46 5.48 23.56
N SER A 331 11.20 5.39 24.66
CA SER A 331 11.76 4.11 25.14
C SER A 331 10.71 3.24 25.82
N GLY A 332 9.77 3.84 26.54
CA GLY A 332 8.65 3.16 27.20
C GLY A 332 7.44 2.91 26.31
N LEU A 333 7.42 3.43 25.08
CA LEU A 333 6.27 3.40 24.19
C LEU A 333 5.75 1.97 23.94
N THR A 334 6.65 1.06 23.53
CA THR A 334 6.29 -0.33 23.22
C THR A 334 5.75 -1.07 24.44
N GLU A 335 6.36 -0.86 25.61
CA GLU A 335 5.89 -1.44 26.87
C GLU A 335 4.49 -0.92 27.20
N LYS A 336 4.26 0.39 27.04
CA LYS A 336 2.96 1.01 27.35
C LYS A 336 1.84 0.51 26.44
N VAL A 337 2.12 0.35 25.15
CA VAL A 337 1.18 -0.25 24.19
C VAL A 337 0.87 -1.70 24.58
N THR A 338 1.88 -2.49 24.93
CA THR A 338 1.72 -3.89 25.36
C THR A 338 0.88 -3.99 26.64
N GLN A 339 1.10 -3.08 27.60
CA GLN A 339 0.32 -2.98 28.82
C GLN A 339 -1.15 -2.67 28.52
N LEU A 340 -1.43 -1.71 27.63
CA LEU A 340 -2.81 -1.36 27.24
C LEU A 340 -3.53 -2.51 26.55
N GLN A 341 -2.86 -3.22 25.63
CA GLN A 341 -3.44 -4.41 24.98
C GLN A 341 -3.75 -5.51 25.99
N SER A 342 -2.89 -5.69 27.00
CA SER A 342 -3.11 -6.68 28.06
C SER A 342 -4.27 -6.28 28.97
N GLN A 343 -4.36 -5.00 29.35
CA GLN A 343 -5.48 -4.45 30.12
C GLN A 343 -6.81 -4.55 29.36
N GLN A 344 -6.81 -4.28 28.05
CA GLN A 344 -8.00 -4.43 27.21
C GLN A 344 -8.52 -5.87 27.26
N LYS A 345 -7.65 -6.87 27.07
CA LYS A 345 -8.03 -8.28 27.14
C LYS A 345 -8.58 -8.68 28.52
N GLU A 346 -8.03 -8.11 29.60
CA GLU A 346 -8.50 -8.40 30.96
C GLU A 346 -9.84 -7.74 31.27
N LEU A 347 -10.05 -6.51 30.78
CA LEU A 347 -11.35 -5.84 30.87
C LEU A 347 -12.42 -6.61 30.08
N GLU A 348 -12.11 -7.09 28.88
CA GLU A 348 -13.02 -7.92 28.08
C GLU A 348 -13.45 -9.20 28.84
N LYS A 349 -12.49 -9.90 29.47
CA LYS A 349 -12.80 -11.07 30.32
C LYS A 349 -13.66 -10.71 31.52
N THR A 350 -13.35 -9.58 32.18
CA THR A 350 -14.10 -9.11 33.35
C THR A 350 -15.53 -8.77 32.95
N VAL A 351 -15.75 -8.10 31.81
CA VAL A 351 -17.09 -7.82 31.27
C VAL A 351 -17.86 -9.11 31.03
N THR A 352 -17.24 -10.12 30.41
CA THR A 352 -17.89 -11.44 30.23
C THR A 352 -18.25 -12.08 31.58
N SER A 353 -17.35 -12.05 32.56
CA SER A 353 -17.61 -12.63 33.89
C SER A 353 -18.73 -11.90 34.63
N LEU A 354 -18.78 -10.56 34.57
CA LEU A 354 -19.84 -9.77 35.18
C LEU A 354 -21.20 -10.06 34.52
N LYS A 355 -21.26 -10.13 33.19
CA LYS A 355 -22.48 -10.52 32.46
C LYS A 355 -22.98 -11.91 32.90
N GLN A 356 -22.07 -12.87 33.07
CA GLN A 356 -22.43 -14.22 33.57
C GLN A 356 -22.98 -14.18 34.99
N LYS A 357 -22.34 -13.44 35.90
CA LYS A 357 -22.81 -13.30 37.29
C LYS A 357 -24.19 -12.62 37.36
N MET A 358 -24.41 -11.58 36.57
CA MET A 358 -25.70 -10.89 36.48
C MET A 358 -26.80 -11.83 35.97
N ALA A 359 -26.50 -12.63 34.93
CA ALA A 359 -27.42 -13.63 34.42
C ALA A 359 -27.76 -14.69 35.49
N SER A 360 -26.77 -15.22 36.21
CA SER A 360 -27.01 -16.16 37.31
C SER A 360 -27.84 -15.56 38.45
N GLN A 361 -27.65 -14.28 38.79
CA GLN A 361 -28.43 -13.58 39.82
C GLN A 361 -29.89 -13.39 39.38
N GLN A 362 -30.14 -12.92 38.16
CA GLN A 362 -31.49 -12.84 37.60
C GLN A 362 -32.20 -14.20 37.64
N GLY A 363 -31.49 -15.29 37.31
CA GLY A 363 -32.01 -16.65 37.46
C GLY A 363 -32.40 -17.00 38.90
N ALA A 364 -31.63 -16.58 39.90
CA ALA A 364 -31.95 -16.83 41.30
C ALA A 364 -33.26 -16.16 41.74
N ASP A 365 -33.45 -14.89 41.35
CA ASP A 365 -34.64 -14.11 41.67
C ASP A 365 -35.90 -14.69 41.02
N LEU A 366 -35.76 -15.29 39.84
CA LEU A 366 -36.86 -15.93 39.10
C LEU A 366 -37.44 -17.17 39.77
N LEU A 367 -36.71 -17.86 40.65
CA LEU A 367 -37.23 -19.06 41.33
C LEU A 367 -38.48 -18.77 42.18
N GLY A 368 -38.62 -17.53 42.68
CA GLY A 368 -39.81 -17.08 43.41
C GLY A 368 -41.07 -17.00 42.54
N ASN A 369 -40.91 -16.96 41.20
CA ASN A 369 -42.01 -16.85 40.24
C ASN A 369 -42.44 -18.21 39.67
N ALA A 370 -41.90 -19.32 40.18
CA ALA A 370 -42.32 -20.64 39.76
C ALA A 370 -43.78 -20.92 40.17
N VAL A 371 -44.59 -21.38 39.23
CA VAL A 371 -46.00 -21.74 39.44
C VAL A 371 -46.17 -23.26 39.47
N ASP A 372 -47.21 -23.74 40.14
CA ASP A 372 -47.59 -25.15 40.13
C ASP A 372 -48.64 -25.39 39.04
N ILE A 373 -48.36 -26.32 38.13
CA ILE A 373 -49.31 -26.79 37.11
C ILE A 373 -49.48 -28.30 37.29
N LYS A 374 -50.67 -28.72 37.76
CA LYS A 374 -51.04 -30.11 37.99
C LYS A 374 -50.02 -30.87 38.87
N GLY A 375 -49.48 -30.23 39.90
CA GLY A 375 -48.51 -30.80 40.83
C GLY A 375 -47.06 -30.76 40.35
N ASN A 376 -46.76 -30.03 39.27
CA ASN A 376 -45.40 -29.89 38.72
C ASN A 376 -44.99 -28.42 38.73
N LYS A 377 -43.76 -28.13 39.16
CA LYS A 377 -43.23 -26.76 39.16
C LYS A 377 -42.85 -26.31 37.76
N VAL A 378 -43.33 -25.15 37.37
CA VAL A 378 -43.08 -24.54 36.07
C VAL A 378 -42.57 -23.12 36.26
N LEU A 379 -41.42 -22.82 35.67
CA LEU A 379 -40.83 -21.48 35.65
C LEU A 379 -40.80 -20.96 34.22
N ILE A 380 -41.48 -19.83 33.98
CA ILE A 380 -41.50 -19.14 32.68
C ILE A 380 -41.02 -17.72 32.92
N ALA A 381 -39.98 -17.31 32.19
CA ALA A 381 -39.43 -15.97 32.36
C ALA A 381 -38.90 -15.38 31.05
N GLU A 382 -39.09 -14.07 30.92
CA GLU A 382 -38.41 -13.23 29.94
C GLU A 382 -37.20 -12.57 30.59
N LEU A 383 -36.06 -12.57 29.90
CA LEU A 383 -34.78 -12.09 30.39
C LEU A 383 -34.20 -11.05 29.43
N GLU A 384 -34.27 -9.78 29.82
CA GLU A 384 -33.67 -8.69 29.07
C GLU A 384 -32.15 -8.63 29.25
N GLY A 385 -31.43 -8.36 28.16
CA GLY A 385 -29.98 -8.16 28.18
C GLY A 385 -29.14 -9.43 28.39
N VAL A 386 -29.75 -10.61 28.29
CA VAL A 386 -29.07 -11.90 28.44
C VAL A 386 -28.68 -12.48 27.07
N GLU A 387 -27.40 -12.80 26.90
CA GLU A 387 -26.91 -13.43 25.69
C GLU A 387 -27.38 -14.89 25.58
N ALA A 388 -27.70 -15.33 24.35
CA ALA A 388 -28.19 -16.68 24.06
C ALA A 388 -27.32 -17.82 24.63
N LYS A 389 -26.00 -17.60 24.69
CA LYS A 389 -25.05 -18.58 25.22
C LYS A 389 -25.20 -18.80 26.73
N SER A 390 -25.60 -17.77 27.47
CA SER A 390 -25.79 -17.82 28.93
C SER A 390 -27.06 -18.55 29.33
N LEU A 391 -28.09 -18.53 28.47
CA LEU A 391 -29.39 -19.16 28.72
C LEU A 391 -29.29 -20.66 29.06
N ARG A 392 -28.33 -21.38 28.45
CA ARG A 392 -28.10 -22.81 28.74
C ARG A 392 -27.69 -23.04 30.19
N GLY A 393 -26.68 -22.30 30.65
CA GLY A 393 -26.24 -22.38 32.04
C GLY A 393 -27.35 -22.01 33.01
N MET A 394 -28.13 -20.97 32.71
CA MET A 394 -29.25 -20.56 33.55
C MET A 394 -30.33 -21.63 33.66
N VAL A 395 -30.72 -22.29 32.56
CA VAL A 395 -31.72 -23.37 32.60
C VAL A 395 -31.23 -24.55 33.43
N ASP A 396 -29.96 -24.95 33.27
CA ASP A 396 -29.39 -26.04 34.06
C ASP A 396 -29.36 -25.70 35.56
N ASP A 397 -28.93 -24.48 35.92
CA ASP A 397 -28.93 -23.99 37.30
C ASP A 397 -30.34 -23.93 37.90
N LEU A 398 -31.30 -23.40 37.14
CA LEU A 398 -32.70 -23.29 37.56
C LEU A 398 -33.35 -24.66 37.75
N LYS A 399 -33.11 -25.62 36.84
CA LYS A 399 -33.56 -27.02 36.99
C LYS A 399 -33.00 -27.65 38.26
N ASN A 400 -31.72 -27.44 38.54
CA ASN A 400 -31.09 -27.98 39.74
C ASN A 400 -31.69 -27.40 41.02
N ARG A 401 -32.09 -26.13 41.01
CA ARG A 401 -32.66 -25.43 42.18
C ARG A 401 -34.16 -25.67 42.37
N ILE A 402 -34.94 -25.78 41.29
CA ILE A 402 -36.39 -26.00 41.36
C ILE A 402 -36.74 -27.44 41.78
N GLY A 403 -35.82 -28.39 41.58
CA GLY A 403 -36.00 -29.81 41.85
C GLY A 403 -36.60 -30.51 40.63
N GLU A 404 -37.80 -31.05 40.77
CA GLU A 404 -38.56 -31.62 39.65
C GLU A 404 -39.50 -30.55 39.06
N GLY A 405 -39.31 -30.22 37.78
CA GLY A 405 -40.02 -29.15 37.10
C GLY A 405 -39.61 -28.90 35.65
N ILE A 406 -40.18 -27.83 35.08
CA ILE A 406 -40.00 -27.35 33.71
C ILE A 406 -39.56 -25.88 33.77
N VAL A 407 -38.53 -25.51 33.02
CA VAL A 407 -38.00 -24.13 32.94
C VAL A 407 -38.05 -23.68 31.49
N VAL A 408 -38.64 -22.51 31.25
CA VAL A 408 -38.73 -21.86 29.94
C VAL A 408 -38.20 -20.44 30.06
N LEU A 409 -37.14 -20.12 29.32
CA LEU A 409 -36.57 -18.77 29.29
C LEU A 409 -36.59 -18.23 27.86
N GLY A 410 -36.94 -16.95 27.72
CA GLY A 410 -36.79 -16.20 26.49
C GLY A 410 -35.95 -14.95 26.70
N ALA A 411 -35.05 -14.64 25.77
CA ALA A 411 -34.25 -13.41 25.80
C ALA A 411 -34.34 -12.69 24.45
N PRO A 412 -34.90 -11.46 24.41
CA PRO A 412 -34.81 -10.62 23.23
C PRO A 412 -33.41 -9.98 23.14
N ALA A 413 -32.80 -10.04 21.96
CA ALA A 413 -31.51 -9.40 21.67
C ALA A 413 -31.39 -9.07 20.18
N ASP A 414 -30.95 -7.84 19.86
CA ASP A 414 -30.63 -7.37 18.51
C ASP A 414 -31.72 -7.68 17.44
N GLY A 415 -32.99 -7.42 17.79
CA GLY A 415 -34.14 -7.65 16.89
C GLY A 415 -34.48 -9.13 16.68
N LYS A 416 -33.91 -10.03 17.47
CA LYS A 416 -34.18 -11.48 17.47
C LYS A 416 -34.53 -11.96 18.88
N VAL A 417 -35.01 -13.19 18.95
CA VAL A 417 -35.33 -13.89 20.19
C VAL A 417 -34.48 -15.14 20.30
N SER A 418 -33.94 -15.38 21.48
CA SER A 418 -33.38 -16.68 21.85
C SER A 418 -34.28 -17.33 22.90
N LEU A 419 -34.67 -18.58 22.65
CA LEU A 419 -35.53 -19.37 23.53
C LEU A 419 -34.76 -20.60 24.00
N ILE A 420 -35.00 -20.98 25.26
CA ILE A 420 -34.54 -22.26 25.78
C ILE A 420 -35.59 -22.86 26.69
N VAL A 421 -35.74 -24.18 26.58
CA VAL A 421 -36.60 -24.98 27.45
C VAL A 421 -35.75 -26.07 28.09
N GLY A 422 -35.93 -26.29 29.38
CA GLY A 422 -35.34 -27.39 30.11
C GLY A 422 -36.40 -28.16 30.89
N VAL A 423 -36.37 -29.48 30.78
CA VAL A 423 -37.27 -30.39 31.47
C VAL A 423 -36.47 -31.36 32.32
N THR A 424 -36.85 -31.52 33.58
CA THR A 424 -36.20 -32.46 34.51
C THR A 424 -36.55 -33.91 34.16
N LYS A 425 -35.67 -34.86 34.49
CA LYS A 425 -35.75 -36.25 33.97
C LYS A 425 -37.09 -36.92 34.22
N GLY A 426 -37.71 -36.75 35.39
CA GLY A 426 -38.99 -37.39 35.71
C GLY A 426 -40.18 -36.88 34.89
N LEU A 427 -40.08 -35.70 34.27
CA LEU A 427 -41.13 -35.12 33.43
C LEU A 427 -40.89 -35.33 31.94
N THR A 428 -39.70 -35.79 31.52
CA THR A 428 -39.36 -35.95 30.09
C THR A 428 -40.24 -36.96 29.34
N GLY A 429 -40.88 -37.89 30.07
CA GLY A 429 -41.85 -38.84 29.50
C GLY A 429 -43.22 -38.22 29.19
N LYS A 430 -43.57 -37.10 29.84
CA LYS A 430 -44.83 -36.37 29.64
C LYS A 430 -44.64 -35.13 28.77
N VAL A 431 -43.57 -34.37 29.01
CA VAL A 431 -43.23 -33.13 28.32
C VAL A 431 -41.83 -33.24 27.71
N LYS A 432 -41.73 -33.08 26.38
CA LYS A 432 -40.43 -33.00 25.71
C LYS A 432 -40.03 -31.55 25.48
N ALA A 433 -38.82 -31.17 25.91
CA ALA A 433 -38.31 -29.81 25.74
C ALA A 433 -38.32 -29.36 24.27
N GLY A 434 -38.00 -30.27 23.34
CA GLY A 434 -38.03 -29.99 21.89
C GLY A 434 -39.41 -29.61 21.35
N GLU A 435 -40.47 -30.28 21.81
CA GLU A 435 -41.85 -30.00 21.38
C GLU A 435 -42.32 -28.66 21.95
N LEU A 436 -42.03 -28.42 23.24
CA LEU A 436 -42.40 -27.19 23.93
C LEU A 436 -41.65 -25.95 23.38
N VAL A 437 -40.34 -26.05 23.16
CA VAL A 437 -39.59 -24.90 22.60
C VAL A 437 -40.04 -24.58 21.18
N ASN A 438 -40.41 -25.59 20.39
CA ASN A 438 -40.89 -25.36 19.03
C ASN A 438 -42.27 -24.70 19.00
N HIS A 439 -43.16 -25.05 19.95
CA HIS A 439 -44.45 -24.37 20.12
C HIS A 439 -44.30 -22.86 20.37
N ILE A 440 -43.33 -22.47 21.20
CA ILE A 440 -43.02 -21.07 21.48
C ILE A 440 -42.34 -20.44 20.25
N ALA A 441 -41.36 -21.12 19.65
CA ALA A 441 -40.58 -20.63 18.52
C ALA A 441 -41.46 -20.25 17.33
N THR A 442 -42.48 -21.05 17.00
CA THR A 442 -43.38 -20.76 15.87
C THR A 442 -44.16 -19.46 16.04
N GLN A 443 -44.40 -19.02 17.27
CA GLN A 443 -45.14 -17.78 17.57
C GLN A 443 -44.25 -16.53 17.50
N VAL A 444 -42.92 -16.71 17.62
CA VAL A 444 -41.92 -15.65 17.46
C VAL A 444 -41.21 -15.70 16.10
N GLY A 445 -41.85 -16.28 15.08
CA GLY A 445 -41.33 -16.36 13.71
C GLY A 445 -40.13 -17.31 13.54
N GLY A 446 -40.02 -18.31 14.42
CA GLY A 446 -38.85 -19.19 14.56
C GLY A 446 -39.16 -20.67 14.43
N LYS A 447 -38.11 -21.49 14.57
CA LYS A 447 -38.19 -22.95 14.72
C LYS A 447 -37.16 -23.41 15.75
N GLY A 448 -37.51 -24.45 16.48
CA GLY A 448 -36.72 -24.96 17.59
C GLY A 448 -36.54 -26.47 17.58
N GLY A 449 -35.53 -26.94 18.29
CA GLY A 449 -35.27 -28.37 18.42
C GLY A 449 -34.24 -28.67 19.50
N GLY A 450 -34.20 -29.92 19.92
CA GLY A 450 -33.25 -30.37 20.93
C GLY A 450 -33.60 -31.72 21.52
N ARG A 451 -32.94 -32.04 22.63
CA ARG A 451 -33.15 -33.29 23.36
C ARG A 451 -34.42 -33.19 24.22
N PRO A 452 -34.98 -34.32 24.70
CA PRO A 452 -36.16 -34.31 25.56
C PRO A 452 -35.98 -33.51 26.86
N ASP A 453 -34.76 -33.44 27.40
CA ASP A 453 -34.41 -32.75 28.64
C ASP A 453 -34.04 -31.27 28.45
N MET A 454 -33.68 -30.87 27.24
CA MET A 454 -33.25 -29.50 26.92
C MET A 454 -33.31 -29.21 25.41
N ALA A 455 -33.91 -28.08 25.05
CA ALA A 455 -33.99 -27.64 23.66
C ALA A 455 -33.89 -26.12 23.53
N GLN A 456 -33.45 -25.66 22.37
CA GLN A 456 -33.23 -24.24 22.08
C GLN A 456 -33.90 -23.86 20.76
N ALA A 457 -34.27 -22.59 20.65
CA ALA A 457 -34.81 -22.02 19.41
C ALA A 457 -34.40 -20.56 19.26
N GLY A 458 -34.47 -20.08 18.02
CA GLY A 458 -34.36 -18.66 17.69
C GLY A 458 -35.63 -18.18 17.00
N GLY A 459 -35.97 -16.91 17.17
CA GLY A 459 -37.08 -16.22 16.50
C GLY A 459 -36.68 -14.85 15.97
N SER A 460 -37.45 -14.31 15.03
CA SER A 460 -37.23 -13.00 14.42
C SER A 460 -38.26 -11.95 14.85
N GLN A 461 -39.19 -12.29 15.74
CA GLN A 461 -40.29 -11.43 16.18
C GLN A 461 -40.28 -11.28 17.72
N PRO A 462 -39.36 -10.47 18.28
CA PRO A 462 -39.30 -10.22 19.72
C PRO A 462 -40.55 -9.58 20.30
N GLU A 463 -41.30 -8.82 19.51
CA GLU A 463 -42.58 -8.23 19.90
C GLU A 463 -43.64 -9.27 20.32
N ASN A 464 -43.52 -10.52 19.84
CA ASN A 464 -44.45 -11.61 20.16
C ASN A 464 -43.99 -12.46 21.35
N LEU A 465 -42.82 -12.18 21.93
CA LEU A 465 -42.20 -13.04 22.95
C LEU A 465 -43.07 -13.18 24.21
N ALA A 466 -43.57 -12.07 24.75
CA ALA A 466 -44.39 -12.10 25.95
C ALA A 466 -45.65 -12.97 25.78
N THR A 467 -46.35 -12.82 24.65
CA THR A 467 -47.52 -13.64 24.32
C THR A 467 -47.15 -15.11 24.10
N ALA A 468 -46.04 -15.38 23.42
CA ALA A 468 -45.56 -16.74 23.19
C ALA A 468 -45.20 -17.46 24.51
N LEU A 469 -44.58 -16.76 25.47
CA LEU A 469 -44.29 -17.32 26.80
C LEU A 469 -45.57 -17.58 27.61
N GLN A 470 -46.59 -16.73 27.52
CA GLN A 470 -47.88 -16.97 28.19
C GLN A 470 -48.60 -18.23 27.67
N SER A 471 -48.46 -18.54 26.37
CA SER A 471 -49.07 -19.74 25.77
C SER A 471 -48.59 -21.07 26.39
N VAL A 472 -47.41 -21.05 27.02
CA VAL A 472 -46.81 -22.23 27.68
C VAL A 472 -47.68 -22.77 28.80
N ASN A 473 -48.35 -21.90 29.58
CA ASN A 473 -49.22 -22.35 30.67
C ASN A 473 -50.36 -23.23 30.13
N VAL A 474 -51.04 -22.76 29.09
CA VAL A 474 -52.15 -23.47 28.43
C VAL A 474 -51.66 -24.78 27.80
N TRP A 475 -50.49 -24.75 27.15
CA TRP A 475 -49.91 -25.95 26.55
C TRP A 475 -49.57 -27.02 27.59
N LEU A 476 -49.05 -26.61 28.76
CA LEU A 476 -48.71 -27.51 29.84
C LEU A 476 -49.94 -28.05 30.58
N GLU A 477 -51.01 -27.28 30.69
CA GLU A 477 -52.29 -27.77 31.22
C GLU A 477 -52.90 -28.89 30.38
N ASP A 478 -52.72 -28.91 29.07
CA ASP A 478 -53.19 -30.01 28.21
C ASP A 478 -52.33 -31.28 28.34
N LYS A 479 -51.03 -31.12 28.60
CA LYS A 479 -50.04 -32.20 28.52
C LYS A 479 -49.70 -32.89 29.84
N LEU A 480 -49.78 -32.18 30.98
CA LEU A 480 -49.52 -32.72 32.32
C LEU A 480 -50.77 -33.41 32.89
#